data_AF-A0A0G0L3E9-F1
#
_entry.id   AF-A0A0G0L3E9-F1
#
_cell.length_a   1.000
_cell.length_b   1.000
_cell.length_c   1.000
_cell.angle_alpha   90.00
_cell.angle_beta   90.00
_cell.angle_gamma   90.00
#
_symmetry.space_group_name_H-M   'P 1'
#
loop_
_entity.id
_entity.type
_entity.pdbx_description
1 polymer ?
#
loop_
_entity_poly.entity_id
_entity_poly.type
_entity_poly.pdbx_seq_one_letter_code
_entity_poly.pdbx_strand_id
1 'polypeptide(L)'
;MKARGFAPIIILVITLIIITSGIAYFFGLKNTRSKIFPTPSPEPTITSVACTLEAKICPDGKTSVGRVGPNCEFAPCPETDTSQSVAHPDWKLYKNEQYGFQIFHPDSYKVLNDQENLYGWPDAIVLLYNGGQSYDLPIEVWDFKTEYVDKYKDDPRLTVKEVKGKFITLFNMNTEDEVDEIIDTFKTLE
;
A
#
# COMPACT_ATOMS: atom_id res chain seq x y z
N MET A 1 -1.26 -72.90 27.54
CA MET A 1 -0.87 -71.83 28.48
C MET A 1 -2.01 -70.83 28.59
N LYS A 2 -2.51 -70.60 29.81
CA LYS A 2 -3.67 -69.77 30.13
C LYS A 2 -3.26 -68.29 29.97
N ALA A 3 -3.75 -67.59 28.95
CA ALA A 3 -3.56 -66.14 28.79
C ALA A 3 -4.38 -65.40 29.86
N ARG A 4 -3.92 -65.44 31.11
CA ARG A 4 -4.49 -64.74 32.27
C ARG A 4 -3.63 -63.51 32.55
N GLY A 5 -3.86 -62.43 31.82
CA GLY A 5 -3.17 -61.16 32.06
C GLY A 5 -3.68 -60.00 31.22
N PHE A 6 -3.95 -60.24 29.94
CA PHE A 6 -4.33 -59.15 29.01
C PHE A 6 -5.83 -59.08 28.68
N ALA A 7 -6.58 -60.16 28.91
CA ALA A 7 -8.04 -60.17 28.68
C ALA A 7 -8.81 -59.08 29.45
N PRO A 8 -8.59 -58.85 30.76
CA PRO A 8 -9.31 -57.78 31.46
C PRO A 8 -8.88 -56.39 30.98
N ILE A 9 -7.60 -56.20 30.63
CA ILE A 9 -7.07 -54.92 30.15
C ILE A 9 -7.66 -54.57 28.78
N ILE A 10 -7.73 -55.55 27.86
CA ILE A 10 -8.33 -55.35 26.53
C ILE A 10 -9.82 -55.03 26.65
N ILE A 11 -10.56 -55.70 27.54
CA ILE A 11 -11.97 -55.41 27.80
C ILE A 11 -12.14 -53.99 28.36
N LEU A 12 -11.25 -53.54 29.26
CA LEU A 12 -11.28 -52.19 29.83
C LEU A 12 -11.02 -51.11 28.76
N VAL A 13 -10.09 -51.36 27.84
CA VAL A 13 -9.79 -50.42 26.75
C VAL A 13 -10.95 -50.34 25.74
N ILE A 14 -11.55 -51.48 25.37
CA ILE A 14 -12.68 -51.51 24.44
C ILE A 14 -13.91 -50.80 25.04
N THR A 15 -14.18 -51.00 26.34
CA THR A 15 -15.29 -50.31 27.01
C THR A 15 -15.10 -48.80 27.07
N LEU A 16 -13.86 -48.32 27.32
CA LEU A 16 -13.54 -46.89 27.28
C LEU A 16 -13.77 -46.28 25.89
N ILE A 17 -13.38 -46.96 24.81
CA ILE A 17 -13.55 -46.47 23.43
C ILE A 17 -15.03 -46.37 23.04
N ILE A 18 -15.85 -47.34 23.45
CA ILE A 18 -17.30 -47.31 23.16
C ILE A 18 -17.97 -46.16 23.93
N ILE A 19 -17.57 -45.92 25.18
CA ILE A 19 -18.10 -44.83 26.01
C ILE A 19 -17.72 -43.47 25.41
N THR A 20 -16.47 -43.25 25.00
CA THR A 20 -16.04 -41.97 24.42
C THR A 20 -16.71 -41.69 23.07
N SER A 21 -16.84 -42.70 22.21
CA SER A 21 -17.55 -42.58 20.93
C SER A 21 -19.04 -42.28 21.12
N GLY A 22 -19.69 -42.96 22.09
CA GLY A 22 -21.09 -42.71 22.43
C GLY A 22 -21.35 -41.30 22.97
N ILE A 23 -20.45 -40.78 23.82
CA ILE A 23 -20.52 -39.41 24.34
C ILE A 23 -20.37 -38.39 23.20
N ALA A 24 -19.37 -38.56 22.32
CA ALA A 24 -19.17 -37.67 21.18
C ALA A 24 -20.39 -37.65 20.23
N TYR A 25 -20.99 -38.82 19.96
CA TYR A 25 -22.20 -38.92 19.15
C TYR A 25 -23.41 -38.24 19.81
N PHE A 26 -23.58 -38.42 21.14
CA PHE A 26 -24.68 -37.80 21.90
C PHE A 26 -24.56 -36.26 21.94
N PHE A 27 -23.35 -35.72 22.10
CA PHE A 27 -23.11 -34.28 22.04
C PHE A 27 -23.21 -33.72 20.60
N GLY A 28 -22.82 -34.50 19.58
CA GLY A 28 -22.97 -34.13 18.17
C GLY A 28 -24.43 -34.00 17.72
N LEU A 29 -25.32 -34.86 18.22
CA LEU A 29 -26.77 -34.82 17.92
C LEU A 29 -27.52 -33.66 18.59
N LYS A 30 -26.99 -33.07 19.67
CA LYS A 30 -27.66 -31.96 20.39
C LYS A 30 -27.30 -30.56 19.86
N ASN A 31 -26.45 -30.45 18.83
CA ASN A 31 -26.01 -29.16 18.27
C ASN A 31 -26.86 -28.64 17.08
N THR A 32 -28.08 -29.12 16.91
CA THR A 32 -29.05 -28.44 16.03
C THR A 32 -29.64 -27.25 16.79
N ARG A 33 -28.86 -26.16 16.84
CA ARG A 33 -29.38 -24.84 17.21
C ARG A 33 -30.61 -24.55 16.37
N SER A 34 -31.72 -24.33 17.07
CA SER A 34 -32.96 -23.78 16.53
C SER A 34 -32.62 -22.63 15.58
N LYS A 35 -32.91 -22.79 14.29
CA LYS A 35 -32.99 -21.65 13.38
C LYS A 35 -34.28 -20.92 13.74
N ILE A 36 -34.20 -20.05 14.75
CA ILE A 36 -35.22 -19.05 15.01
C ILE A 36 -35.25 -18.17 13.76
N PHE A 37 -36.32 -18.31 12.97
CA PHE A 37 -36.66 -17.37 11.90
C PHE A 37 -37.19 -16.12 12.62
N PRO A 38 -36.48 -14.97 12.59
CA PRO A 38 -37.05 -13.76 13.12
C PRO A 38 -38.25 -13.37 12.26
N THR A 39 -39.38 -13.19 12.93
CA THR A 39 -40.60 -12.56 12.45
C THR A 39 -40.27 -11.27 11.67
N PRO A 40 -40.87 -11.02 10.49
CA PRO A 40 -40.68 -9.76 9.79
C PRO A 40 -41.29 -8.61 10.61
N SER A 41 -40.41 -7.84 11.24
CA SER A 41 -40.70 -6.46 11.65
C SER A 41 -41.06 -5.66 10.40
N PRO A 42 -42.04 -4.74 10.45
CA PRO A 42 -42.28 -3.84 9.32
C PRO A 42 -41.07 -2.91 9.18
N GLU A 43 -40.16 -3.30 8.31
CA GLU A 43 -38.97 -2.53 7.94
C GLU A 43 -39.39 -1.33 7.08
N PRO A 44 -38.85 -0.13 7.33
CA PRO A 44 -39.14 1.05 6.53
C PRO A 44 -38.79 0.75 5.07
N THR A 45 -39.73 1.03 4.17
CA THR A 45 -39.56 0.92 2.73
C THR A 45 -38.49 1.93 2.29
N ILE A 46 -37.21 1.55 2.40
CA ILE A 46 -36.16 2.18 1.62
C ILE A 46 -36.37 1.64 0.22
N THR A 47 -37.01 2.46 -0.61
CA THR A 47 -36.97 2.33 -2.06
C THR A 47 -35.50 2.31 -2.46
N SER A 48 -34.90 1.12 -2.58
CA SER A 48 -33.59 0.97 -3.18
C SER A 48 -33.76 1.30 -4.65
N VAL A 49 -33.46 2.55 -4.99
CA VAL A 49 -33.42 2.99 -6.38
C VAL A 49 -32.36 2.13 -7.06
N ALA A 50 -32.79 1.22 -7.93
CA ALA A 50 -31.89 0.41 -8.72
C ALA A 50 -31.34 1.28 -9.86
N CYS A 51 -30.09 1.70 -9.74
CA CYS A 51 -29.41 2.45 -10.80
C CYS A 51 -28.97 1.53 -11.93
N THR A 52 -28.85 2.08 -13.14
CA THR A 52 -28.32 1.35 -14.28
C THR A 52 -26.84 1.02 -14.07
N LEU A 53 -26.38 -0.11 -14.61
CA LEU A 53 -25.00 -0.61 -14.49
C LEU A 53 -24.03 0.08 -15.47
N GLU A 54 -24.30 1.34 -15.78
CA GLU A 54 -23.45 2.11 -16.67
C GLU A 54 -22.17 2.53 -15.95
N ALA A 55 -21.05 2.43 -16.65
CA ALA A 55 -19.77 2.92 -16.20
C ALA A 55 -19.37 4.15 -17.02
N LYS A 56 -18.97 5.22 -16.34
CA LYS A 56 -18.37 6.40 -16.96
C LYS A 56 -16.86 6.33 -16.75
N ILE A 57 -16.12 6.41 -17.85
CA ILE A 57 -14.65 6.53 -17.81
C ILE A 57 -14.31 7.91 -17.25
N CYS A 58 -13.44 7.93 -16.26
CA CYS A 58 -12.94 9.16 -15.67
C CYS A 58 -12.02 9.91 -16.66
N PRO A 59 -11.82 11.24 -16.48
CA PRO A 59 -10.92 12.01 -17.34
C PRO A 59 -9.48 11.45 -17.41
N ASP A 60 -9.10 10.63 -16.43
CA ASP A 60 -7.82 9.90 -16.36
C ASP A 60 -7.69 8.75 -17.36
N GLY A 61 -8.79 8.28 -17.97
CA GLY A 61 -8.85 7.13 -18.86
C GLY A 61 -8.58 5.76 -18.22
N LYS A 62 -8.28 5.71 -16.91
CA LYS A 62 -7.89 4.49 -16.19
C LYS A 62 -8.96 3.98 -15.25
N THR A 63 -9.72 4.87 -14.63
CA THR A 63 -10.75 4.51 -13.67
C THR A 63 -12.13 4.66 -14.30
N SER A 64 -13.08 3.87 -13.82
CA SER A 64 -14.47 3.91 -14.26
C SER A 64 -15.37 3.94 -13.04
N VAL A 65 -16.33 4.85 -13.05
CA VAL A 65 -17.28 5.06 -11.96
C VAL A 65 -18.68 4.66 -12.37
N GLY A 66 -19.41 4.01 -11.45
CA GLY A 66 -20.81 3.66 -11.63
C GLY A 66 -21.75 4.76 -11.12
N ARG A 67 -23.05 4.60 -11.39
CA ARG A 67 -24.10 5.45 -10.82
C ARG A 67 -24.38 5.08 -9.36
N VAL A 68 -24.52 6.08 -8.50
CA VAL A 68 -24.75 5.95 -7.06
C VAL A 68 -25.81 6.95 -6.57
N GLY A 69 -26.35 6.67 -5.38
CA GLY A 69 -27.30 7.56 -4.70
C GLY A 69 -28.73 7.52 -5.26
N PRO A 70 -29.66 8.27 -4.62
CA PRO A 70 -31.09 8.24 -4.96
C PRO A 70 -31.42 8.81 -6.35
N ASN A 71 -30.53 9.64 -6.91
CA ASN A 71 -30.68 10.25 -8.23
C ASN A 71 -29.93 9.48 -9.34
N CYS A 72 -29.22 8.39 -9.01
CA CYS A 72 -28.40 7.62 -9.95
C CYS A 72 -27.40 8.48 -10.75
N GLU A 73 -26.72 9.38 -10.05
CA GLU A 73 -25.64 10.19 -10.61
C GLU A 73 -24.32 9.41 -10.56
N PHE A 74 -23.39 9.69 -11.48
CA PHE A 74 -22.08 9.05 -11.43
C PHE A 74 -21.35 9.44 -10.14
N ALA A 75 -20.76 8.45 -9.47
CA ALA A 75 -19.86 8.72 -8.36
C ALA A 75 -18.73 9.67 -8.82
N PRO A 76 -18.22 10.55 -7.95
CA PRO A 76 -17.02 11.30 -8.28
C PRO A 76 -15.89 10.33 -8.63
N CYS A 77 -15.09 10.70 -9.63
CA CYS A 77 -13.85 9.99 -9.90
C CYS A 77 -12.96 10.06 -8.66
N PRO A 78 -12.23 8.98 -8.32
CA PRO A 78 -11.27 9.06 -7.24
C PRO A 78 -10.33 10.22 -7.53
N GLU A 79 -10.23 11.16 -6.60
CA GLU A 79 -9.16 12.16 -6.55
C GLU A 79 -7.89 11.42 -6.15
N THR A 80 -7.43 10.54 -7.01
CA THR A 80 -6.04 10.17 -6.98
C THR A 80 -5.29 11.38 -7.53
N ASP A 81 -4.30 11.89 -6.79
CA ASP A 81 -3.27 12.85 -7.24
C ASP A 81 -2.43 12.23 -8.41
N THR A 82 -3.13 11.78 -9.44
CA THR A 82 -2.78 10.81 -10.48
C THR A 82 -3.01 11.47 -11.83
N SER A 83 -2.42 12.64 -11.99
CA SER A 83 -2.10 13.07 -13.35
C SER A 83 -0.84 12.37 -13.87
N GLN A 84 -0.06 11.65 -13.04
CA GLN A 84 1.20 11.01 -13.45
C GLN A 84 1.38 9.53 -13.06
N SER A 85 0.61 8.95 -12.13
CA SER A 85 0.63 7.48 -11.92
C SER A 85 -0.04 6.69 -13.07
N VAL A 86 -0.54 7.42 -14.08
CA VAL A 86 -1.08 6.82 -15.30
C VAL A 86 0.04 6.18 -16.15
N ALA A 87 1.24 6.77 -16.16
CA ALA A 87 2.36 6.24 -16.95
C ALA A 87 3.02 5.02 -16.28
N HIS A 88 3.09 5.00 -14.95
CA HIS A 88 3.77 3.94 -14.20
C HIS A 88 2.86 3.42 -13.07
N PRO A 89 2.11 2.32 -13.30
CA PRO A 89 1.16 1.78 -12.31
C PRO A 89 1.84 1.21 -11.06
N ASP A 90 3.10 0.79 -11.18
CA ASP A 90 3.87 0.16 -10.09
C ASP A 90 4.80 1.15 -9.37
N TRP A 91 4.65 2.44 -9.62
CA TRP A 91 5.45 3.47 -8.95
C TRP A 91 4.80 3.91 -7.65
N LYS A 92 5.64 4.13 -6.64
CA LYS A 92 5.28 4.62 -5.31
C LYS A 92 5.51 6.12 -5.22
N LEU A 93 4.64 6.80 -4.48
CA LEU A 93 4.77 8.22 -4.17
C LEU A 93 5.61 8.41 -2.92
N TYR A 94 6.72 9.13 -3.03
CA TYR A 94 7.40 9.73 -1.90
C TYR A 94 6.89 11.17 -1.73
N LYS A 95 6.46 11.51 -0.52
CA LYS A 95 5.95 12.85 -0.16
C LYS A 95 6.72 13.40 1.02
N ASN A 96 7.18 14.64 0.92
CA ASN A 96 7.83 15.36 2.00
C ASN A 96 7.09 16.68 2.26
N GLU A 97 6.28 16.70 3.33
CA GLU A 97 5.46 17.87 3.67
C GLU A 97 6.28 19.02 4.27
N GLN A 98 7.35 18.68 4.99
CA GLN A 98 8.28 19.66 5.59
C GLN A 98 8.86 20.57 4.52
N TYR A 99 9.37 19.99 3.43
CA TYR A 99 9.95 20.73 2.31
C TYR A 99 8.99 20.95 1.14
N GLY A 100 7.75 20.48 1.25
CA GLY A 100 6.68 20.84 0.32
C GLY A 100 6.82 20.23 -1.07
N PHE A 101 7.25 18.98 -1.19
CA PHE A 101 7.32 18.31 -2.49
C PHE A 101 6.89 16.85 -2.44
N GLN A 102 6.66 16.30 -3.63
CA GLN A 102 6.44 14.89 -3.85
C GLN A 102 7.09 14.45 -5.15
N ILE A 103 7.43 13.16 -5.25
CA ILE A 103 8.06 12.55 -6.41
C ILE A 103 7.65 11.08 -6.45
N PHE A 104 7.43 10.53 -7.65
CA PHE A 104 7.18 9.11 -7.83
C PHE A 104 8.49 8.37 -8.12
N HIS A 105 8.58 7.11 -7.68
CA HIS A 105 9.71 6.24 -7.97
C HIS A 105 9.24 4.79 -8.16
N PRO A 106 9.98 3.93 -8.88
CA PRO A 106 9.66 2.52 -8.98
C PRO A 106 9.64 1.84 -7.60
N ASP A 107 8.76 0.84 -7.41
CA ASP A 107 8.69 0.06 -6.17
C ASP A 107 10.01 -0.65 -5.80
N SER A 108 10.87 -0.92 -6.78
CA SER A 108 12.18 -1.54 -6.54
C SER A 108 13.15 -0.64 -5.77
N TYR A 109 12.94 0.68 -5.80
CA TYR A 109 13.82 1.63 -5.13
C TYR A 109 13.53 1.67 -3.63
N LYS A 110 14.61 1.59 -2.85
CA LYS A 110 14.59 1.89 -1.43
C LYS A 110 14.60 3.39 -1.23
N VAL A 111 13.74 3.85 -0.33
CA VAL A 111 13.65 5.25 0.12
C VAL A 111 14.41 5.35 1.44
N LEU A 112 15.64 5.86 1.40
CA LEU A 112 16.52 5.91 2.56
C LEU A 112 16.54 7.33 3.12
N ASN A 113 15.94 7.54 4.29
CA ASN A 113 15.79 8.85 4.93
C ASN A 113 16.09 8.81 6.44
N ASP A 114 16.66 7.72 6.93
CA ASP A 114 17.10 7.57 8.31
C ASP A 114 18.55 8.03 8.48
N GLN A 115 18.92 8.32 9.73
CA GLN A 115 20.24 8.87 10.07
C GLN A 115 21.41 7.95 9.68
N GLU A 116 21.22 6.63 9.66
CA GLU A 116 22.30 5.70 9.33
C GLU A 116 22.67 5.80 7.85
N ASN A 117 21.66 5.85 6.98
CA ASN A 117 21.88 5.98 5.53
C ASN A 117 22.32 7.39 5.11
N LEU A 118 21.87 8.42 5.83
CA LEU A 118 22.18 9.83 5.54
C LEU A 118 23.52 10.31 6.11
N TYR A 119 24.25 9.50 6.89
CA TYR A 119 25.47 9.93 7.59
C TYR A 119 26.53 10.59 6.67
N GLY A 120 26.66 10.13 5.42
CA GLY A 120 27.60 10.68 4.43
C GLY A 120 27.06 11.85 3.59
N TRP A 121 25.80 12.24 3.82
CA TRP A 121 25.05 13.21 3.02
C TRP A 121 24.33 14.19 3.95
N PRO A 122 25.05 15.18 4.50
CA PRO A 122 24.53 16.05 5.56
C PRO A 122 23.31 16.87 5.13
N ASP A 123 23.21 17.23 3.85
CA ASP A 123 22.12 18.02 3.29
C ASP A 123 21.02 17.15 2.65
N ALA A 124 21.23 15.82 2.60
CA ALA A 124 20.24 14.91 2.05
C ALA A 124 19.05 14.71 2.98
N ILE A 125 17.88 14.72 2.38
CA ILE A 125 16.60 14.44 3.04
C ILE A 125 16.08 13.05 2.66
N VAL A 126 16.49 12.54 1.51
CA VAL A 126 16.21 11.19 1.06
C VAL A 126 17.22 10.78 -0.01
N LEU A 127 17.60 9.51 0.00
CA LEU A 127 18.39 8.86 -1.04
C LEU A 127 17.53 7.75 -1.64
N LEU A 128 17.26 7.81 -2.95
CA LEU A 128 16.66 6.69 -3.67
C LEU A 128 17.76 5.74 -4.12
N TYR A 129 17.56 4.45 -3.83
CA TYR A 129 18.56 3.41 -4.07
C TYR A 129 17.97 2.12 -4.63
N ASN A 130 18.41 1.70 -5.82
CA ASN A 130 17.96 0.49 -6.50
C ASN A 130 19.01 -0.64 -6.51
N GLY A 131 20.11 -0.48 -5.74
CA GLY A 131 21.20 -1.46 -5.69
C GLY A 131 22.48 -0.94 -6.33
N GLY A 132 23.56 -1.71 -6.23
CA GLY A 132 24.86 -1.32 -6.79
C GLY A 132 25.78 -0.59 -5.80
N GLN A 133 26.79 0.10 -6.35
CA GLN A 133 27.89 0.70 -5.57
C GLN A 133 27.61 2.15 -5.13
N SER A 134 26.61 2.80 -5.72
CA SER A 134 26.28 4.21 -5.50
C SER A 134 24.77 4.36 -5.35
N TYR A 135 24.33 5.40 -4.65
CA TYR A 135 22.93 5.82 -4.70
C TYR A 135 22.56 6.28 -6.12
N ASP A 136 21.29 6.18 -6.47
CA ASP A 136 20.80 6.51 -7.80
C ASP A 136 20.41 8.00 -7.83
N LEU A 137 19.62 8.43 -6.84
CA LEU A 137 19.13 9.79 -6.72
C LEU A 137 19.19 10.32 -5.28
N PRO A 138 20.26 11.04 -4.91
CA PRO A 138 20.27 11.89 -3.74
C PRO A 138 19.36 13.11 -3.96
N ILE A 139 18.46 13.34 -3.00
CA ILE A 139 17.64 14.55 -2.93
C ILE A 139 18.08 15.33 -1.70
N GLU A 140 18.57 16.54 -1.91
CA GLU A 140 19.14 17.40 -0.87
C GLU A 140 18.42 18.74 -0.80
N VAL A 141 18.49 19.38 0.36
CA VAL A 141 17.89 20.68 0.63
C VAL A 141 18.97 21.68 1.03
N TRP A 142 18.90 22.88 0.44
CA TRP A 142 19.89 23.93 0.66
C TRP A 142 19.22 25.24 1.02
N ASP A 143 19.87 25.99 1.91
CA ASP A 143 19.46 27.33 2.28
C ASP A 143 19.97 28.36 1.27
N PHE A 144 21.18 28.16 0.76
CA PHE A 144 21.82 29.12 -0.13
C PHE A 144 22.28 28.49 -1.44
N LYS A 145 22.00 29.19 -2.55
CA LYS A 145 22.43 28.77 -3.89
C LYS A 145 23.93 28.49 -3.99
N THR A 146 24.75 29.26 -3.28
CA THR A 146 26.21 29.14 -3.32
C THR A 146 26.71 27.79 -2.81
N GLU A 147 25.99 27.14 -1.89
CA GLU A 147 26.42 25.89 -1.25
C GLU A 147 26.36 24.73 -2.23
N TYR A 148 25.20 24.51 -2.86
CA TYR A 148 25.06 23.44 -3.85
C TYR A 148 25.87 23.72 -5.12
N VAL A 149 26.04 24.99 -5.51
CA VAL A 149 26.87 25.35 -6.66
C VAL A 149 28.34 25.02 -6.40
N ASP A 150 28.86 25.27 -5.19
CA ASP A 150 30.24 24.91 -4.84
C ASP A 150 30.45 23.38 -4.83
N LYS A 151 29.47 22.63 -4.28
CA LYS A 151 29.49 21.16 -4.25
C LYS A 151 29.48 20.55 -5.65
N TYR A 152 28.56 20.99 -6.51
CA TYR A 152 28.29 20.34 -7.80
C TYR A 152 28.95 21.00 -9.01
N LYS A 153 29.42 22.24 -8.90
CA LYS A 153 30.19 22.95 -9.95
C LYS A 153 29.49 22.95 -11.32
N ASP A 154 28.18 23.22 -11.32
CA ASP A 154 27.31 23.22 -12.51
C ASP A 154 27.28 21.88 -13.27
N ASP A 155 27.40 20.75 -12.56
CA ASP A 155 27.24 19.42 -13.14
C ASP A 155 25.88 19.29 -13.89
N PRO A 156 25.88 18.88 -15.17
CA PRO A 156 24.65 18.82 -15.97
C PRO A 156 23.64 17.78 -15.48
N ARG A 157 24.04 16.86 -14.59
CA ARG A 157 23.16 15.85 -13.99
C ARG A 157 22.37 16.38 -12.79
N LEU A 158 22.62 17.63 -12.40
CA LEU A 158 21.95 18.28 -11.29
C LEU A 158 20.68 18.98 -11.77
N THR A 159 19.54 18.54 -11.26
CA THR A 159 18.29 19.29 -11.37
C THR A 159 18.04 20.05 -10.08
N VAL A 160 17.60 21.31 -10.18
CA VAL A 160 17.30 22.16 -9.01
C VAL A 160 15.85 22.64 -9.07
N LYS A 161 15.13 22.52 -7.96
CA LYS A 161 13.76 23.00 -7.79
C LYS A 161 13.71 23.96 -6.61
N GLU A 162 13.10 25.12 -6.79
CA GLU A 162 12.89 26.07 -5.69
C GLU A 162 11.54 25.80 -5.03
N VAL A 163 11.56 25.50 -3.73
CA VAL A 163 10.35 25.13 -2.97
C VAL A 163 10.38 25.81 -1.61
N LYS A 164 9.35 26.60 -1.30
CA LYS A 164 9.22 27.33 -0.01
C LYS A 164 10.48 28.15 0.36
N GLY A 165 11.16 28.73 -0.63
CA GLY A 165 12.39 29.51 -0.43
C GLY A 165 13.63 28.69 -0.10
N LYS A 166 13.60 27.37 -0.33
CA LYS A 166 14.76 26.46 -0.29
C LYS A 166 15.09 25.99 -1.70
N PHE A 167 16.32 25.53 -1.89
CA PHE A 167 16.73 24.84 -3.12
C PHE A 167 16.74 23.33 -2.87
N ILE A 168 15.95 22.60 -3.65
CA ILE A 168 15.94 21.14 -3.64
C ILE A 168 16.76 20.67 -4.83
N THR A 169 17.88 20.00 -4.57
CA THR A 169 18.70 19.41 -5.63
C THR A 169 18.38 17.94 -5.78
N LEU A 170 18.22 17.52 -7.03
CA LEU A 170 18.04 16.13 -7.45
C LEU A 170 19.22 15.78 -8.35
N PHE A 171 20.11 14.91 -7.89
CA PHE A 171 21.34 14.59 -8.61
C PHE A 171 21.29 13.19 -9.19
N ASN A 172 21.20 13.07 -10.52
CA ASN A 172 21.27 11.76 -11.19
C ASN A 172 22.71 11.22 -11.12
N MET A 173 23.01 10.43 -10.09
CA MET A 173 24.39 10.05 -9.77
C MET A 173 24.91 8.91 -10.66
N ASN A 174 24.02 8.05 -11.14
CA ASN A 174 24.32 6.89 -11.98
C ASN A 174 24.16 7.15 -13.49
N THR A 175 23.63 8.32 -13.89
CA THR A 175 23.37 8.72 -15.29
C THR A 175 22.36 7.84 -16.03
N GLU A 176 21.51 7.13 -15.29
CA GLU A 176 20.48 6.26 -15.88
C GLU A 176 19.25 7.09 -16.26
N ASP A 177 18.70 6.81 -17.45
CA ASP A 177 17.51 7.50 -17.97
C ASP A 177 16.28 7.32 -17.05
N GLU A 178 16.16 6.17 -16.38
CA GLU A 178 15.08 5.90 -15.40
C GLU A 178 15.11 6.92 -14.25
N VAL A 179 16.29 7.38 -13.84
CA VAL A 179 16.41 8.39 -12.78
C VAL A 179 15.96 9.76 -13.28
N ASP A 180 16.18 10.09 -14.55
CA ASP A 180 15.64 11.31 -15.15
C ASP A 180 14.10 11.25 -15.23
N GLU A 181 13.53 10.09 -15.58
CA GLU A 181 12.07 9.87 -15.53
C GLU A 181 11.51 10.08 -14.11
N ILE A 182 12.21 9.60 -13.07
CA ILE A 182 11.86 9.85 -11.67
C ILE A 182 11.86 11.35 -11.38
N ILE A 183 12.93 12.06 -11.75
CA ILE A 183 13.08 13.51 -11.54
C ILE A 183 11.94 14.30 -12.22
N ASP A 184 11.50 13.88 -13.40
CA ASP A 184 10.41 14.52 -14.15
C ASP A 184 9.04 14.40 -13.47
N THR A 185 8.87 13.47 -12.53
CA THR A 185 7.66 13.36 -11.72
C THR A 185 7.62 14.31 -10.52
N PHE A 186 8.69 15.06 -10.27
CA PHE A 186 8.76 15.98 -9.15
C PHE A 186 7.66 17.05 -9.23
N LYS A 187 6.93 17.22 -8.12
CA LYS A 187 5.91 18.25 -7.96
C LYS A 187 6.02 18.92 -6.60
N THR A 188 5.80 20.23 -6.58
CA THR A 188 5.62 20.99 -5.34
C THR A 188 4.24 20.72 -4.77
N LEU A 189 4.15 20.65 -3.44
CA LEU A 189 2.90 20.66 -2.71
C LEU A 189 2.47 22.12 -2.55
N GLU A 190 1.22 22.41 -2.92
CA GLU A 190 0.59 23.73 -2.72
C GLU A 190 0.36 24.05 -1.23
#